data_AF-A0AAU4HL22-F1
#
_entry.id   AF-A0AAU4HL22-F1
#
_cell.length_a   1.000
_cell.length_b   1.000
_cell.length_c   1.000
_cell.angle_alpha   90.00
_cell.angle_beta   90.00
_cell.angle_gamma   90.00
#
_symmetry.space_group_name_H-M   'P 1'
#
loop_
_entity.id
_entity.type
_entity.pdbx_description
1 polymer ?
#
loop_
_entity_poly.entity_id
_entity_poly.type
_entity_poly.pdbx_seq_one_letter_code
_entity_poly.pdbx_strand_id
1 'polypeptide(L)' 'MSGRLTIQLRDRDVVLDPGELFVVPRGVEHSTVAEEETAILLLEPAGTMNTGDEGGAMTKAAESLD' A
#
# COMPACT_ATOMS: atom_id res chain seq x y z
N MET A 1 -14.04 -3.73 -0.87
CA MET A 1 -13.22 -2.51 -0.93
C MET A 1 -14.15 -1.33 -0.75
N SER A 2 -13.78 -0.35 0.08
CA SER A 2 -14.57 0.84 0.41
C SER A 2 -13.64 1.99 0.82
N GLY A 3 -14.13 3.23 0.78
CA GLY A 3 -13.34 4.44 1.04
C GLY A 3 -12.54 4.92 -0.16
N ARG A 4 -11.67 5.90 0.05
CA ARG A 4 -10.83 6.55 -0.97
C ARG A 4 -9.37 6.54 -0.54
N LEU A 5 -8.48 6.12 -1.44
CA LEU A 5 -7.03 6.11 -1.18
C LEU A 5 -6.32 7.12 -2.08
N THR A 6 -5.41 7.90 -1.51
CA THR A 6 -4.44 8.70 -2.25
C THR A 6 -3.07 8.05 -2.16
N ILE A 7 -2.45 7.76 -3.30
CA ILE A 7 -1.06 7.32 -3.43
C ILE A 7 -0.25 8.55 -3.85
N GLN A 8 0.55 9.07 -2.92
CA GLN A 8 1.44 10.19 -3.16
C GLN A 8 2.75 9.68 -3.77
N LEU A 9 3.08 10.16 -4.95
CA LEU A 9 4.37 9.97 -5.61
C LEU A 9 5.16 11.29 -5.52
N ARG A 10 6.46 11.26 -5.82
CA ARG A 10 7.30 12.47 -5.76
C ARG A 10 6.86 13.57 -6.73
N ASP A 11 6.25 13.20 -7.85
CA ASP A 11 5.87 14.09 -8.94
C ASP A 11 4.36 14.37 -9.03
N ARG A 12 3.52 13.53 -8.40
CA ARG A 12 2.05 13.63 -8.47
C ARG A 12 1.36 12.79 -7.42
N ASP A 13 0.08 13.06 -7.24
CA ASP A 13 -0.84 12.18 -6.52
C ASP A 13 -1.65 11.31 -7.49
N VAL A 14 -1.99 10.11 -7.03
CA VAL A 14 -2.94 9.20 -7.68
C VAL A 14 -4.07 8.94 -6.70
N VAL A 15 -5.29 9.32 -7.08
CA VAL A 15 -6.48 9.08 -6.26
C VAL A 15 -7.20 7.85 -6.80
N LEU A 16 -7.56 6.92 -5.91
CA LEU A 16 -8.31 5.71 -6.21
C LEU A 16 -9.65 5.71 -5.48
N ASP A 17 -10.71 5.56 -6.26
CA ASP A 17 -12.06 5.24 -5.80
C ASP A 17 -12.30 3.72 -5.74
N PRO A 18 -13.36 3.24 -5.07
CA PRO A 18 -13.64 1.81 -4.96
C PRO A 18 -13.74 1.12 -6.33
N GLY A 19 -12.98 0.03 -6.49
CA GLY A 19 -12.93 -0.76 -7.73
C GLY A 19 -11.85 -0.32 -8.71
N GLU A 20 -11.15 0.79 -8.44
CA GLU A 20 -9.99 1.21 -9.22
C GLU A 20 -8.70 0.52 -8.76
N LEU A 21 -7.73 0.44 -9.66
CA LEU A 21 -6.45 -0.21 -9.43
C LEU A 21 -5.32 0.64 -10.00
N PHE A 22 -4.22 0.70 -9.26
CA PHE A 22 -2.98 1.30 -9.71
C PHE A 22 -1.79 0.39 -9.41
N VAL A 23 -0.88 0.28 -10.36
CA VAL A 23 0.40 -0.43 -10.20
C VAL A 23 1.47 0.60 -9.94
N VAL A 24 2.07 0.59 -8.75
CA VAL A 24 3.25 1.39 -8.46
C VAL A 24 4.43 0.84 -9.27
N PRO A 25 5.07 1.63 -10.15
CA PRO A 25 6.20 1.14 -10.92
C PRO A 25 7.37 0.75 -10.00
N ARG A 26 8.14 -0.27 -10.39
CA ARG A 26 9.28 -0.74 -9.61
C ARG A 26 10.28 0.39 -9.33
N GLY A 27 10.66 0.54 -8.07
CA GLY A 27 11.64 1.54 -7.62
C GLY A 27 11.07 2.95 -7.45
N VAL A 28 9.77 3.15 -7.66
CA VAL A 28 9.11 4.42 -7.36
C VAL A 28 8.76 4.49 -5.89
N GLU A 29 9.29 5.50 -5.23
CA GLU A 29 8.91 5.86 -3.87
C GLU A 29 7.47 6.38 -3.85
N HIS A 30 6.68 5.87 -2.91
CA HIS A 30 5.28 6.22 -2.76
C HIS A 30 4.89 6.24 -1.28
N SER A 31 3.86 7.02 -0.95
CA SER A 31 3.23 7.05 0.36
C SER A 31 1.72 6.93 0.21
N THR A 32 1.08 6.06 0.99
CA THR A 32 -0.38 5.91 0.95
C THR A 32 -1.03 6.74 2.05
N VAL A 33 -2.08 7.48 1.71
CA VAL A 33 -2.82 8.34 2.62
C VAL A 33 -4.31 8.12 2.44
N ALA A 34 -5.03 7.96 3.55
CA ALA A 34 -6.49 7.89 3.59
C ALA A 34 -7.02 8.90 4.61
N GLU A 35 -7.90 9.79 4.19
CA GLU A 35 -8.54 10.79 5.08
C GLU A 35 -9.64 10.16 5.95
N GLU A 36 -10.22 9.06 5.47
CA GLU A 36 -11.26 8.29 6.14
C GLU A 36 -10.91 6.80 6.14
N GLU A 37 -11.61 6.02 6.96
CA GLU A 37 -11.41 4.57 7.03
C GLU A 37 -11.60 3.94 5.65
N THR A 38 -10.56 3.26 5.16
CA THR A 38 -10.48 2.77 3.78
C THR A 38 -10.02 1.32 3.77
N ALA A 39 -10.76 0.47 3.08
CA ALA A 39 -10.49 -0.96 2.94
C ALA A 39 -9.98 -1.27 1.52
N ILE A 40 -8.70 -1.60 1.41
CA ILE A 40 -8.01 -1.89 0.15
C ILE A 40 -7.58 -3.35 0.04
N LEU A 41 -7.28 -3.79 -1.17
CA LEU A 41 -6.47 -4.99 -1.40
C LEU A 41 -5.11 -4.54 -1.90
N LEU A 42 -4.06 -4.95 -1.18
CA LEU A 42 -2.69 -4.75 -1.59
C LEU A 42 -2.14 -6.06 -2.16
N LEU A 43 -1.54 -5.98 -3.35
CA LEU A 43 -0.81 -7.09 -3.95
C LEU A 43 0.68 -6.73 -3.93
N GLU A 44 1.44 -7.42 -3.09
CA GLU A 44 2.88 -7.23 -2.96
C GLU A 44 3.65 -8.52 -3.29
N PRO A 45 4.93 -8.41 -3.71
CA PRO A 45 5.77 -9.60 -3.85
C PRO A 45 5.82 -10.40 -2.55
N ALA A 46 5.79 -11.73 -2.69
CA ALA A 46 5.92 -12.61 -1.52
C ALA A 46 7.24 -12.32 -0.78
N GLY A 47 7.14 -12.16 0.54
CA GLY A 47 8.29 -11.88 1.40
C GLY A 47 8.70 -10.40 1.49
N THR A 48 7.95 -9.47 0.89
CA THR A 48 8.12 -8.05 1.18
C THR A 48 7.80 -7.78 2.65
N MET A 49 8.74 -7.16 3.37
CA MET A 49 8.51 -6.73 4.75
C MET A 49 7.80 -5.39 4.73
N ASN A 50 6.57 -5.35 5.26
CA ASN A 50 5.72 -4.15 5.26
C ASN A 50 6.37 -2.92 5.94
N THR A 51 7.34 -3.14 6.83
CA THR A 51 8.08 -2.08 7.55
C THR A 51 9.47 -1.78 6.99
N GLY A 52 9.84 -2.37 5.84
CA GLY A 52 11.22 -2.31 5.34
C GLY A 52 12.20 -3.04 6.27
N ASP A 53 13.34 -2.43 6.61
CA ASP A 53 14.37 -3.00 7.50
C ASP A 53 14.22 -2.54 8.97
N GLU A 54 13.24 -1.69 9.29
CA GLU A 54 13.20 -1.02 10.61
C GLU A 54 12.80 -1.94 11.78
N GLY A 55 12.17 -3.09 11.51
CA GLY A 55 11.70 -3.99 12.56
C GLY A 55 10.77 -3.31 13.58
N GLY A 56 10.36 -4.04 14.62
CA GLY A 56 9.61 -3.47 15.75
C GLY A 56 8.40 -4.30 16.17
N ALA A 57 7.86 -4.00 17.37
CA ALA A 57 6.82 -4.81 18.02
C ALA A 57 5.53 -4.96 17.18
N MET A 58 5.23 -3.99 16.30
CA MET A 58 4.05 -4.00 15.42
C MET A 58 4.34 -4.55 14.03
N THR A 59 5.58 -4.94 13.73
CA THR A 59 5.95 -5.56 12.45
C THR A 59 5.47 -7.01 12.43
N LYS A 60 4.50 -7.32 11.58
CA LYS A 60 4.12 -8.70 11.28
C LYS A 60 4.92 -9.22 10.10
N ALA A 61 5.39 -10.46 10.20
CA ALA A 61 5.92 -11.17 9.04
C ALA A 61 4.81 -11.37 8.00
N ALA A 62 5.17 -11.30 6.72
CA ALA A 62 4.22 -11.62 5.65
C ALA A 62 3.78 -13.09 5.81
N GLU A 63 2.48 -13.31 6.02
CA GLU A 63 1.89 -14.65 6.03
C GLU A 63 1.42 -14.99 4.62
N SER A 64 1.82 -16.16 4.14
CA SER A 64 1.27 -16.73 2.91
C SER A 64 -0.17 -17.18 3.14
N LEU A 65 -1.06 -16.80 2.23
CA LEU A 65 -2.40 -17.40 2.15
C LEU A 65 -2.28 -18.70 1.33
N ASP A 66 -2.49 -19.84 1.98
CA ASP A 66 -2.60 -21.16 1.34
C ASP A 66 -3.93 -21.31 0.56
#